data_AF-T1C0J5-F1
#
_entry.id   AF-T1C0J5-F1
#
_cell.length_a   1.000
_cell.length_b   1.000
_cell.length_c   1.000
_cell.angle_alpha   90.00
_cell.angle_beta   90.00
_cell.angle_gamma   90.00
#
_symmetry.space_group_name_H-M   'P 1'
#
loop_
_entity.id
_entity.type
_entity.pdbx_description
1 polymer ?
#
loop_
_entity_poly.entity_id
_entity_poly.type
_entity_poly.pdbx_seq_one_letter_code
_entity_poly.pdbx_strand_id
1 'polypeptide(L)'
;TLNVMWARCALTTPPHAMRGTFSTAANESGRFRPDVIERALAHVERNRVRRAYNAAEYLPERRELLQWWADFVNTKPAANVSALAQHRRRA
;
A
#
# COMPACT_ATOMS: atom_id res chain seq x y z
N THR A 1 10.10 -2.88 -2.12
CA THR A 1 8.68 -3.23 -2.41
C THR A 1 7.83 -2.91 -1.20
N LEU A 2 6.50 -2.83 -1.31
CA LEU A 2 5.60 -2.63 -0.15
C LEU A 2 5.84 -3.65 0.97
N ASN A 3 6.31 -4.86 0.63
CA ASN A 3 6.75 -5.89 1.58
C ASN A 3 7.89 -5.44 2.51
N VAL A 4 8.78 -4.55 2.07
CA VAL A 4 9.94 -4.08 2.86
C VAL A 4 9.54 -2.94 3.79
N MET A 5 8.61 -2.09 3.38
CA MET A 5 8.09 -1.00 4.20
C MET A 5 7.26 -1.53 5.38
N TRP A 6 6.54 -2.64 5.18
CA TRP A 6 5.78 -3.37 6.20
C TRP A 6 6.61 -3.77 7.43
N ALA A 7 7.82 -4.31 7.22
CA ALA A 7 8.68 -4.81 8.31
C ALA A 7 9.16 -3.70 9.26
N ARG A 8 9.12 -2.43 8.84
CA ARG A 8 9.61 -1.29 9.63
C ARG A 8 8.52 -0.55 10.41
N CYS A 9 7.23 -0.75 10.10
CA CYS A 9 6.14 0.10 10.62
C CYS A 9 5.20 -0.55 11.65
N ALA A 10 5.38 -1.82 12.05
CA ALA A 10 4.64 -2.46 13.16
C ALA A 10 3.09 -2.27 13.13
N LEU A 11 2.49 -2.27 11.93
CA LEU A 11 1.04 -2.14 11.76
C LEU A 11 0.35 -3.51 11.91
N THR A 12 -0.70 -3.59 12.74
CA THR A 12 -1.43 -4.84 13.07
C THR A 12 -2.49 -5.24 12.02
N THR A 13 -2.63 -4.48 10.92
CA THR A 13 -3.66 -4.69 9.90
C THR A 13 -3.27 -5.83 8.94
N PRO A 14 -4.19 -6.74 8.54
CA PRO A 14 -3.87 -7.80 7.60
C PRO A 14 -3.23 -7.25 6.31
N PRO A 15 -2.15 -7.85 5.79
CA PRO A 15 -1.43 -7.34 4.62
C PRO A 15 -2.31 -7.10 3.39
N HIS A 16 -3.40 -7.87 3.27
CA HIS A 16 -4.34 -7.76 2.16
C HIS A 16 -5.26 -6.53 2.29
N ALA A 17 -5.79 -6.26 3.48
CA ALA A 17 -6.63 -5.10 3.74
C ALA A 17 -5.86 -3.79 3.52
N MET A 18 -4.58 -3.76 3.93
CA MET A 18 -3.74 -2.58 3.76
C MET A 18 -3.36 -2.30 2.29
N ARG A 19 -3.18 -3.34 1.47
CA ARG A 19 -2.99 -3.21 0.02
C ARG A 19 -4.22 -2.65 -0.67
N GLY A 20 -5.42 -3.06 -0.23
CA GLY A 20 -6.68 -2.49 -0.70
C GLY A 20 -6.74 -1.00 -0.41
N THR A 21 -6.52 -0.59 0.84
CA THR A 21 -6.51 0.82 1.25
C THR A 21 -5.46 1.64 0.50
N PHE A 22 -4.24 1.12 0.34
CA PHE A 22 -3.19 1.75 -0.45
C PHE A 22 -3.63 1.96 -1.91
N SER A 23 -4.15 0.92 -2.54
CA SER A 23 -4.58 0.98 -3.94
C SER A 23 -5.70 2.00 -4.14
N THR A 24 -6.72 1.98 -3.28
CA THR A 24 -7.83 2.94 -3.32
C THR A 24 -7.33 4.37 -3.16
N ALA A 25 -6.57 4.66 -2.09
CA ALA A 25 -6.08 6.01 -1.82
C ALA A 25 -5.15 6.53 -2.92
N ALA A 26 -4.27 5.67 -3.46
CA ALA A 26 -3.36 6.06 -4.53
C ALA A 26 -4.11 6.37 -5.84
N ASN A 27 -5.11 5.57 -6.21
CA ASN A 27 -5.93 5.81 -7.40
C ASN A 27 -6.81 7.05 -7.24
N GLU A 28 -7.43 7.24 -6.06
CA GLU A 28 -8.26 8.42 -5.77
C GLU A 28 -7.46 9.72 -5.75
N SER A 29 -6.16 9.68 -5.44
CA SER A 29 -5.30 10.86 -5.47
C SER A 29 -5.20 11.48 -6.87
N GLY A 30 -5.36 10.68 -7.94
CA GLY A 30 -5.17 11.11 -9.33
C GLY A 30 -3.72 11.52 -9.69
N ARG A 31 -2.76 11.39 -8.77
CA ARG A 31 -1.38 11.88 -8.92
C ARG A 31 -0.44 10.88 -9.60
N PHE A 32 -0.80 9.60 -9.59
CA PHE A 32 0.07 8.51 -10.03
C PHE A 32 -0.58 7.67 -11.12
N ARG A 33 0.24 7.16 -12.04
CA ARG A 33 -0.22 6.26 -13.09
C ARG A 33 -0.61 4.89 -12.49
N PRO A 34 -1.69 4.25 -12.97
CA PRO A 34 -2.08 2.91 -12.52
C PRO A 34 -0.95 1.87 -12.64
N ASP A 35 -0.17 1.92 -13.72
CA ASP A 35 0.97 1.02 -13.93
C ASP A 35 2.01 1.10 -12.78
N VAL A 36 2.21 2.30 -12.21
CA VAL A 36 3.16 2.56 -11.10
C VAL A 36 2.62 2.00 -9.79
N ILE A 37 1.31 2.15 -9.55
CA ILE A 37 0.60 1.64 -8.37
C ILE A 37 0.63 0.11 -8.35
N GLU A 38 0.29 -0.54 -9.46
CA GLU A 38 0.31 -1.99 -9.59
C GLU A 38 1.74 -2.56 -9.42
N ARG A 39 2.75 -1.86 -9.96
CA ARG A 39 4.17 -2.23 -9.78
C ARG A 39 4.64 -2.05 -8.33
N ALA A 40 4.09 -1.10 -7.58
CA ALA A 40 4.37 -0.93 -6.15
C ALA A 40 3.75 -2.07 -5.30
N LEU A 41 2.55 -2.52 -5.68
CA LEU A 41 1.86 -3.66 -5.10
C LEU A 41 2.51 -5.02 -5.44
N ALA A 42 3.50 -5.05 -6.34
CA ALA A 42 4.12 -6.26 -6.87
C ALA A 42 3.09 -7.21 -7.52
N HIS A 43 2.04 -6.64 -8.10
CA HIS A 43 1.08 -7.40 -8.89
C HIS A 43 1.70 -7.82 -10.22
N VAL A 44 1.33 -9.01 -10.67
CA VAL A 44 1.73 -9.51 -11.98
C VAL A 44 0.74 -8.94 -13.00
N GLU A 45 1.26 -8.21 -13.99
CA GLU A 45 0.48 -7.74 -15.14
C GLU A 45 -0.21 -8.94 -15.80
N ARG A 46 -1.55 -8.89 -15.87
CA ARG A 46 -2.39 -9.98 -16.38
C ARG A 46 -2.43 -9.99 -17.91
N ASN A 47 -2.20 -8.84 -18.55
CA ASN A 47 -2.14 -8.75 -20.00
C ASN A 47 -0.75 -9.19 -20.52
N ARG A 48 -0.69 -10.39 -21.10
CA ARG A 48 0.55 -11.00 -21.62
C ARG A 48 1.25 -10.15 -22.68
N VAL A 49 0.50 -9.41 -23.50
CA VAL A 49 1.05 -8.53 -24.55
C VAL A 49 1.68 -7.29 -23.91
N ARG A 50 0.97 -6.60 -23.01
CA ARG A 50 1.56 -5.45 -22.27
C ARG A 50 2.77 -5.86 -21.46
N ARG A 51 2.75 -7.04 -20.83
CA ARG A 51 3.88 -7.58 -20.06
C ARG A 51 5.12 -7.81 -20.91
N ALA A 52 4.97 -8.19 -22.18
CA ALA A 52 6.09 -8.43 -23.09
C ALA A 52 6.83 -7.13 -23.47
N TYR A 53 6.12 -6.01 -23.55
CA TYR A 53 6.69 -4.73 -24.00
C TYR A 53 6.97 -3.73 -22.88
N ASN A 54 6.27 -3.81 -21.74
CA ASN A 54 6.42 -2.88 -20.62
C ASN A 54 7.41 -3.43 -19.58
N ALA A 55 8.71 -3.33 -19.89
CA ALA A 55 9.79 -3.65 -18.97
C ALA A 55 10.10 -2.51 -17.97
N ALA A 56 9.46 -1.35 -18.11
CA ALA A 56 9.73 -0.18 -17.29
C ALA A 56 9.48 -0.45 -15.80
N GLU A 57 10.46 -0.11 -14.96
CA GLU A 57 10.39 -0.34 -13.52
C GLU A 57 9.77 0.82 -12.74
N TYR A 58 9.67 2.00 -13.37
CA TYR A 58 9.13 3.24 -12.79
C TYR A 58 9.73 3.55 -11.40
N LEU A 59 11.02 3.30 -11.20
CA LEU A 59 11.67 3.40 -9.89
C LEU A 59 11.55 4.81 -9.26
N PRO A 60 11.74 5.93 -10.02
CA PRO A 60 11.55 7.27 -9.48
C PRO A 60 10.13 7.51 -8.97
N GLU A 61 9.13 7.19 -9.80
CA GLU A 61 7.71 7.41 -9.50
C GLU A 61 7.22 6.49 -8.38
N ARG A 62 7.76 5.27 -8.30
CA ARG A 62 7.48 4.35 -7.19
C ARG A 62 8.06 4.85 -5.87
N ARG A 63 9.21 5.53 -5.90
CA ARG A 63 9.79 6.13 -4.69
C ARG A 63 8.92 7.29 -4.22
N GLU A 64 8.49 8.15 -5.13
CA GLU A 64 7.57 9.25 -4.81
C GLU A 64 6.24 8.74 -4.27
N LEU A 65 5.65 7.72 -4.90
CA LEU A 65 4.40 7.08 -4.46
C LEU A 65 4.52 6.51 -3.03
N LEU A 66 5.62 5.81 -2.74
CA LEU A 66 5.84 5.23 -1.41
C LEU A 66 6.12 6.30 -0.35
N GLN A 67 6.78 7.39 -0.71
CA GLN A 67 6.99 8.52 0.19
C GLN A 67 5.68 9.25 0.49
N TRP A 68 4.90 9.56 -0.54
CA TRP A 68 3.56 10.13 -0.39
C TRP A 68 2.67 9.27 0.50
N TRP A 69 2.73 7.94 0.32
CA TRP A 69 2.00 7.02 1.19
C TRP A 69 2.47 7.09 2.63
N ALA A 70 3.79 7.13 2.88
CA ALA A 70 4.35 7.30 4.21
C ALA A 70 3.82 8.58 4.89
N ASP A 71 3.79 9.68 4.16
CA ASP A 71 3.31 10.96 4.65
C ASP A 71 1.79 10.91 4.91
N PHE A 72 1.02 10.24 4.06
CA PHE A 72 -0.42 10.05 4.22
C PHE A 72 -0.78 9.23 5.47
N VAL A 73 -0.02 8.18 5.79
CA VAL A 73 -0.24 7.41 7.03
C VAL A 73 0.30 8.12 8.27
N ASN A 74 1.38 8.89 8.14
CA ASN A 74 1.98 9.60 9.27
C ASN A 74 1.20 10.88 9.68
N THR A 75 0.49 11.50 8.74
CA THR A 75 -0.35 12.69 9.00
C THR A 75 -1.68 12.34 9.67
N LYS A 76 -2.11 11.08 9.64
CA LYS A 76 -3.23 10.62 10.47
C LYS A 76 -2.68 10.29 11.86
N PRO A 77 -3.08 11.00 12.94
CA PRO A 77 -2.68 10.59 14.27
C PRO A 77 -3.10 9.14 14.45
N ALA A 78 -2.20 8.30 14.95
CA ALA A 78 -2.51 6.92 15.31
C ALA A 78 -3.69 6.97 16.27
N ALA A 79 -4.90 6.76 15.76
CA ALA A 79 -6.09 6.70 16.59
C ALA A 79 -5.83 5.58 17.59
N ASN A 80 -5.72 5.94 18.87
CA ASN A 80 -5.35 5.07 19.98
C ASN A 80 -6.01 3.70 19.83
N VAL A 81 -5.23 2.69 19.43
CA VAL A 81 -5.68 1.29 19.27
C VAL A 81 -5.86 0.56 20.61
N SER A 82 -6.14 1.29 21.69
CA SER A 82 -6.28 0.76 23.05
C SER A 82 -7.70 0.31 23.42
N ALA A 83 -8.65 0.21 22.49
CA ALA A 83 -10.06 -0.03 22.82
C ALA A 83 -10.68 -1.34 22.27
N LEU A 84 -9.91 -2.33 21.80
CA LEU A 84 -10.49 -3.61 21.34
C LEU A 84 -10.04 -4.86 22.13
N ALA A 85 -9.29 -4.69 23.21
CA ALA A 85 -8.80 -5.82 24.02
C ALA A 85 -9.78 -6.34 25.09
N GLN A 86 -11.01 -5.83 25.22
CA GLN A 86 -11.85 -6.11 26.41
C GLN A 86 -13.19 -6.83 26.20
N HIS A 87 -13.50 -7.40 25.02
CA HIS A 87 -14.81 -8.07 24.82
C HIS A 87 -14.79 -9.54 24.36
N ARG A 88 -13.72 -10.29 24.63
CA ARG A 88 -13.76 -11.76 24.56
C ARG A 88 -13.19 -12.41 25.83
N ARG A 89 -13.86 -12.18 26.96
CA ARG A 89 -13.91 -13.13 28.10
C ARG A 89 -15.32 -13.08 28.68
N ARG A 90 -15.88 -14.27 28.96
CA ARG A 90 -17.26 -14.64 29.36
C ARG A 90 -18.01 -15.26 28.16
N ALA A 91 -18.46 -16.51 28.19
CA ALA A 91 -18.39 -17.59 29.17
C ALA A 91 -18.41 -18.91 28.37
#